data_AF-A0AAV3R8D5-F1
#
_entry.id   AF-A0AAV3R8D5-F1
#
_cell.length_a   1.000
_cell.length_b   1.000
_cell.length_c   1.000
_cell.angle_alpha   90.00
_cell.angle_beta   90.00
_cell.angle_gamma   90.00
#
_symmetry.space_group_name_H-M   'P 1'
#
loop_
_entity.id
_entity.type
_entity.pdbx_description
1 polymer ?
#
loop_
_entity_poly.entity_id
_entity_poly.type
_entity_poly.pdbx_seq_one_letter_code
_entity_poly.pdbx_strand_id
1 'polypeptide(L)'
;MCASHVILLLCRCQKCNGKGKILCPTCVSSGTVKCMTCEGASSLVTRKVAVIRWKTLSTRKVSTTPGAASVPDDVFHRAKGVQLCNTQAYQCTPAFFADSYFLNKFSSEVIAERAHVPTTARVICERHAISVVPVTRVTMTHRRSSFSFYIIGYSREVYLKDYYPSRFCWGLCPCLEWLKI
;
A
#
# COMPACT_ATOMS: atom_id res chain seq x y z
N MET A 1 -4.99 4.07 6.88
CA MET A 1 -5.76 5.19 7.46
C MET A 1 -7.15 4.68 7.82
N CYS A 2 -7.74 5.14 8.93
CA CYS A 2 -9.09 4.78 9.34
C CYS A 2 -9.96 6.03 9.27
N ALA A 3 -11.08 5.98 8.56
CA ALA A 3 -12.05 7.05 8.53
C ALA A 3 -13.30 6.60 9.30
N SER A 4 -13.84 7.48 10.13
CA SER A 4 -15.07 7.21 10.87
C SER A 4 -16.16 8.13 10.32
N HIS A 5 -17.24 7.54 9.80
CA HIS A 5 -18.40 8.30 9.36
C HIS A 5 -19.49 8.18 10.43
N VAL A 6 -19.90 9.31 11.01
CA VAL A 6 -20.93 9.37 12.04
C VAL A 6 -22.22 9.83 11.40
N ILE A 7 -23.26 8.99 11.50
CA ILE A 7 -24.61 9.33 11.04
C ILE A 7 -25.47 9.54 12.28
N LEU A 8 -25.99 10.75 12.43
CA LEU A 8 -26.98 11.06 13.46
C LEU A 8 -28.37 10.68 12.94
N LEU A 9 -29.12 9.95 13.77
CA LEU A 9 -30.47 9.50 13.46
C LEU A 9 -31.41 9.94 14.56
N LEU A 10 -32.56 10.49 14.16
CA LEU A 10 -33.68 10.73 15.06
C LEU A 10 -34.51 9.45 15.14
N CYS A 11 -34.53 8.83 16.32
CA CYS A 11 -35.35 7.67 16.58
C CYS A 11 -36.54 8.07 17.43
N ARG A 12 -37.72 7.52 17.11
CA ARG A 12 -38.91 7.68 17.95
C ARG A 12 -38.60 7.22 19.37
N CYS A 13 -38.87 8.06 20.35
CA CYS A 13 -38.70 7.67 21.75
C CYS A 13 -39.67 6.53 22.05
N GLN A 14 -39.14 5.34 22.36
CA GLN A 14 -39.94 4.15 22.61
C GLN A 14 -40.76 4.28 23.90
N LYS A 15 -40.25 5.02 24.90
CA LYS A 15 -40.89 5.18 26.20
C LYS A 15 -42.18 6.01 26.17
N CYS A 16 -42.28 6.98 25.27
CA CYS A 16 -43.51 7.75 25.04
C CYS A 16 -44.16 7.46 23.68
N ASN A 17 -43.64 6.48 22.94
CA ASN A 17 -44.05 6.14 21.59
C ASN A 17 -44.10 7.33 20.62
N GLY A 18 -43.20 8.30 20.77
CA GLY A 18 -43.17 9.52 19.94
C GLY A 18 -44.11 10.64 20.41
N LYS A 19 -44.75 10.52 21.57
CA LYS A 19 -45.69 11.55 22.05
C LYS A 19 -45.02 12.70 22.82
N GLY A 20 -43.76 12.54 23.23
CA GLY A 20 -43.05 13.50 24.09
C GLY A 20 -43.57 13.60 25.54
N LYS A 21 -44.72 12.99 25.83
CA LYS A 21 -45.36 12.96 27.15
C LYS A 21 -45.80 11.53 27.48
N ILE A 22 -45.87 11.21 28.76
CA ILE A 22 -46.36 9.93 29.28
C ILE A 22 -47.45 10.19 30.33
N LEU A 23 -48.27 9.17 30.61
CA LEU A 23 -49.27 9.26 31.67
C LEU A 23 -48.58 9.45 33.02
N CYS A 24 -49.14 10.35 33.82
CA CYS A 24 -48.69 10.65 35.16
C CYS A 24 -48.96 9.45 36.09
N PRO A 25 -47.91 8.80 36.63
CA PRO A 25 -48.09 7.62 37.48
C PRO A 25 -48.71 7.97 38.83
N THR A 26 -48.49 9.19 39.32
CA THR A 26 -48.96 9.65 40.64
C THR A 26 -50.45 10.02 40.64
N CYS A 27 -50.97 10.49 39.50
CA CYS A 27 -52.33 10.99 39.39
C CYS A 27 -53.26 10.00 38.67
N VAL A 28 -52.96 8.70 38.73
CA VAL A 28 -53.78 7.61 38.17
C VAL A 28 -54.15 7.89 36.70
N SER A 29 -53.18 8.35 35.90
CA SER A 29 -53.37 8.65 34.47
C SER A 29 -54.36 9.78 34.14
N SER A 30 -54.80 10.58 35.10
CA SER A 30 -55.64 11.77 34.87
C SER A 30 -54.89 12.94 34.20
N GLY A 31 -53.56 12.95 34.31
CA GLY A 31 -52.68 13.96 33.71
C GLY A 31 -51.56 13.34 32.86
N THR A 32 -50.89 14.18 32.07
CA THR A 32 -49.68 13.79 31.33
C THR A 32 -48.48 14.56 31.86
N VAL A 33 -47.34 13.88 31.97
CA VAL A 33 -46.06 14.48 32.36
C VAL A 33 -45.09 14.42 31.20
N LYS A 34 -44.13 15.34 31.20
CA LYS A 34 -43.04 15.37 30.21
C LYS A 34 -42.29 14.03 30.24
N CYS A 35 -42.08 13.43 29.08
CA CYS A 35 -41.27 12.22 29.00
C CYS A 35 -39.82 12.58 29.33
N MET A 36 -39.32 12.14 30.47
CA MET A 36 -37.95 12.42 30.92
C MET A 36 -36.89 11.85 29.98
N THR A 37 -37.18 10.75 29.28
CA THR A 37 -36.21 10.08 28.41
C THR A 37 -35.90 10.86 27.14
N CYS A 38 -36.90 11.52 26.53
CA CYS A 38 -36.70 12.38 25.37
C CYS A 38 -36.81 13.87 25.70
N GLU A 39 -36.92 14.21 26.99
CA GLU A 39 -37.16 15.56 27.48
C GLU A 39 -38.23 16.32 26.67
N GLY A 40 -39.34 15.66 26.35
CA GLY A 40 -40.43 16.29 25.58
C GLY A 40 -40.19 16.39 24.07
N ALA A 41 -38.99 16.11 23.57
CA ALA A 41 -38.63 16.25 22.16
C ALA A 41 -39.24 15.19 21.22
N SER A 42 -40.04 14.24 21.75
CA SER A 42 -40.67 13.10 21.05
C SER A 42 -39.72 12.10 20.37
N SER A 43 -38.44 12.46 20.25
CA SER A 43 -37.41 11.72 19.55
C SER A 43 -36.12 11.72 20.37
N LEU A 44 -35.27 10.73 20.09
CA LEU A 44 -33.93 10.60 20.66
C LEU A 44 -32.91 10.71 19.54
N VAL A 45 -31.86 11.49 19.77
CA VAL A 45 -30.70 11.54 18.89
C VAL A 45 -29.86 10.30 19.17
N THR A 46 -29.74 9.43 18.18
CA THR A 46 -28.83 8.28 18.19
C THR A 46 -27.73 8.50 17.17
N ARG A 47 -26.58 7.84 17.35
CA ARG A 47 -25.50 7.87 16.37
C ARG A 47 -25.18 6.45 15.90
N LYS A 48 -25.05 6.26 14.60
CA LYS A 48 -24.41 5.07 14.02
C LYS A 48 -23.04 5.48 13.52
N VAL A 49 -22.01 4.74 13.93
CA VAL A 49 -20.62 5.00 13.53
C VAL A 49 -20.18 3.89 12.60
N ALA A 50 -19.88 4.23 11.35
CA ALA A 50 -19.24 3.33 10.40
C ALA A 50 -17.73 3.55 10.45
N VAL A 51 -16.97 2.52 10.82
CA VAL A 51 -15.51 2.56 10.83
C VAL A 51 -14.98 1.96 9.53
N ILE A 52 -14.45 2.80 8.66
CA ILE A 52 -13.90 2.40 7.36
C ILE A 52 -12.39 2.26 7.49
N ARG A 53 -11.88 1.06 7.19
CA ARG A 53 -10.44 0.78 7.15
C ARG A 53 -9.96 0.67 5.72
N TRP A 54 -8.94 1.46 5.38
CA TRP A 54 -8.30 1.41 4.08
C TRP A 54 -7.00 0.60 4.20
N LYS A 55 -6.89 -0.46 3.41
CA LYS A 55 -5.69 -1.29 3.31
C LYS A 55 -5.27 -1.41 1.86
N THR A 56 -4.00 -1.13 1.58
CA THR A 56 -3.40 -1.42 0.27
C THR A 56 -2.86 -2.84 0.30
N LEU A 57 -3.34 -3.67 -0.62
CA LEU A 57 -2.76 -4.97 -0.89
C LEU A 57 -1.82 -4.79 -2.08
N SER A 58 -0.58 -5.25 -1.96
CA SER A 58 0.42 -5.11 -3.02
C SER A 58 1.12 -6.43 -3.25
N THR A 59 1.19 -6.84 -4.51
CA THR A 59 2.12 -7.87 -4.98
C THR A 59 3.19 -7.18 -5.82
N ARG A 60 4.41 -7.70 -5.74
CA ARG A 60 5.56 -7.20 -6.50
C ARG A 60 6.31 -8.40 -7.03
N LYS A 61 6.75 -8.31 -8.28
CA LYS A 61 7.57 -9.33 -8.94
C LYS A 61 8.77 -8.63 -9.54
N VAL A 62 9.92 -9.28 -9.49
CA VAL A 62 11.13 -8.83 -10.15
C VAL A 62 11.47 -9.85 -11.23
N SER A 63 11.82 -9.38 -12.41
CA SER A 63 12.38 -10.23 -13.45
C SER A 63 13.74 -9.67 -13.86
N THR A 64 14.77 -10.49 -13.66
CA THR A 64 16.16 -10.05 -13.70
C THR A 64 16.86 -10.71 -14.88
N THR A 65 17.70 -9.95 -15.59
CA THR A 65 18.57 -10.53 -16.63
C THR A 65 19.66 -11.40 -15.98
N PRO A 66 20.22 -12.40 -16.69
CA PRO A 66 21.22 -13.31 -16.11
C PRO A 66 22.41 -12.59 -15.44
N GLY A 67 22.83 -11.46 -15.99
CA GLY A 67 23.93 -10.65 -15.46
C GLY A 67 23.67 -10.05 -14.07
N ALA A 68 22.40 -9.84 -13.71
CA ALA A 68 21.98 -9.23 -12.45
C ALA A 68 21.32 -10.22 -11.48
N ALA A 69 21.24 -11.53 -11.82
CA ALA A 69 20.57 -12.55 -11.02
C ALA A 69 21.16 -12.75 -9.59
N SER A 70 22.34 -12.21 -9.31
CA SER A 70 22.94 -12.22 -7.97
C SER A 70 22.48 -11.08 -7.06
N VAL A 71 21.74 -10.10 -7.60
CA VAL A 71 21.18 -8.99 -6.84
C VAL A 71 19.81 -9.43 -6.30
N PRO A 72 19.54 -9.28 -5.00
CA PRO A 72 18.29 -9.71 -4.41
C PRO A 72 17.12 -8.75 -4.71
N ASP A 73 15.91 -9.30 -4.75
CA ASP A 73 14.67 -8.59 -5.13
C ASP A 73 14.36 -7.38 -4.24
N ASP A 74 14.73 -7.43 -2.96
CA ASP A 74 14.49 -6.33 -2.03
C ASP A 74 15.26 -5.05 -2.41
N VAL A 75 16.44 -5.20 -3.03
CA VAL A 75 17.21 -4.07 -3.56
C VAL A 75 16.48 -3.47 -4.76
N PHE A 76 15.96 -4.29 -5.66
CA PHE A 76 15.14 -3.83 -6.79
C PHE A 76 13.84 -3.15 -6.34
N HIS A 77 13.23 -3.61 -5.24
CA HIS A 77 12.01 -3.01 -4.70
C HIS A 77 12.21 -1.59 -4.13
N ARG A 78 13.44 -1.23 -3.77
CA ARG A 78 13.81 0.10 -3.26
C ARG A 78 14.42 0.99 -4.34
N ALA A 79 15.09 0.40 -5.32
CA ALA A 79 15.79 1.11 -6.37
C ALA A 79 14.85 1.95 -7.26
N LYS A 80 15.35 3.11 -7.70
CA LYS A 80 14.64 3.96 -8.66
C LYS A 80 14.97 3.56 -10.10
N GLY A 81 13.93 3.41 -10.92
CA GLY A 81 14.03 3.06 -12.34
C GLY A 81 13.18 3.98 -13.24
N VAL A 82 13.08 3.64 -14.53
CA VAL A 82 12.12 4.26 -15.44
C VAL A 82 10.79 3.54 -15.32
N GLN A 83 9.71 4.28 -15.11
CA GLN A 83 8.38 3.73 -15.15
C GLN A 83 7.91 3.58 -16.60
N LEU A 84 7.66 2.35 -17.04
CA LEU A 84 7.16 2.05 -18.37
C LEU A 84 5.62 2.11 -18.45
N CYS A 85 4.93 1.70 -17.39
CA CYS A 85 3.48 1.87 -17.29
C CYS A 85 3.05 2.24 -15.87
N ASN A 86 1.95 2.98 -15.79
CA ASN A 86 1.32 3.41 -14.55
C ASN A 86 -0.20 3.55 -14.74
N THR A 87 -0.89 2.43 -14.82
CA THR A 87 -2.33 2.43 -15.05
C THR A 87 -3.06 2.34 -13.73
N GLN A 88 -4.12 3.13 -13.60
CA GLN A 88 -4.98 3.12 -12.43
C GLN A 88 -6.43 2.93 -12.90
N ALA A 89 -7.12 1.94 -12.35
CA ALA A 89 -8.48 1.59 -12.70
C ALA A 89 -9.20 0.93 -11.51
N TYR A 90 -10.50 0.63 -11.64
CA TYR A 90 -11.18 -0.23 -10.66
C TYR A 90 -10.57 -1.64 -10.66
N GLN A 91 -10.30 -2.16 -11.85
CA GLN A 91 -9.59 -3.40 -12.10
C GLN A 91 -8.68 -3.18 -13.31
N CYS A 92 -7.38 -3.38 -13.13
CA CYS A 92 -6.41 -3.21 -14.21
C CYS A 92 -6.43 -4.40 -15.18
N THR A 93 -5.96 -4.20 -16.39
CA THR A 93 -5.64 -5.29 -17.32
C THR A 93 -4.13 -5.34 -17.54
N PRO A 94 -3.58 -6.46 -18.04
CA PRO A 94 -2.18 -6.51 -18.44
C PRO A 94 -1.86 -5.38 -19.42
N ALA A 95 -0.73 -4.71 -19.20
CA ALA A 95 -0.23 -3.68 -20.09
C ALA A 95 0.26 -4.29 -21.41
N PHE A 96 0.08 -3.55 -22.49
CA PHE A 96 0.53 -3.92 -23.83
C PHE A 96 1.77 -3.12 -24.23
N PHE A 97 2.81 -3.83 -24.64
CA PHE A 97 4.07 -3.29 -25.17
C PHE A 97 4.29 -3.89 -26.56
N ALA A 98 4.18 -3.06 -27.60
CA ALA A 98 4.25 -3.49 -28.99
C ALA A 98 5.54 -4.27 -29.30
N ASP A 99 6.67 -3.78 -28.79
CA ASP A 99 8.00 -4.30 -29.11
C ASP A 99 8.55 -5.28 -28.06
N SER A 100 7.72 -5.77 -27.13
CA SER A 100 8.21 -6.64 -26.06
C SER A 100 7.21 -7.70 -25.62
N TYR A 101 7.34 -8.89 -26.19
CA TYR A 101 6.66 -10.10 -25.69
C TYR A 101 6.96 -10.37 -24.22
N PHE A 102 8.21 -10.18 -23.80
CA PHE A 102 8.63 -10.41 -22.42
C PHE A 102 7.87 -9.50 -21.44
N LEU A 103 7.73 -8.20 -21.74
CA LEU A 103 6.98 -7.29 -20.88
C LEU A 103 5.47 -7.61 -20.88
N ASN A 104 4.90 -8.03 -22.00
CA ASN A 104 3.49 -8.46 -22.08
C ASN A 104 3.22 -9.70 -21.21
N LYS A 105 4.11 -10.71 -21.30
CA LYS A 105 4.03 -11.92 -20.49
C LYS A 105 4.20 -11.59 -19.01
N PHE A 106 5.25 -10.82 -18.67
CA PHE A 106 5.53 -10.40 -17.30
C PHE A 106 4.35 -9.61 -16.72
N SER A 107 3.78 -8.68 -17.48
CA SER A 107 2.59 -7.94 -17.06
C SER A 107 1.40 -8.86 -16.79
N SER A 108 1.20 -9.89 -17.62
CA SER A 108 0.10 -10.83 -17.46
C SER A 108 0.26 -11.71 -16.21
N GLU A 109 1.49 -12.15 -15.94
CA GLU A 109 1.80 -12.93 -14.74
C GLU A 109 1.58 -12.12 -13.46
N VAL A 110 2.05 -10.87 -13.40
CA VAL A 110 1.86 -10.01 -12.22
C VAL A 110 0.37 -9.77 -11.94
N ILE A 111 -0.43 -9.59 -13.00
CA ILE A 111 -1.89 -9.44 -12.92
C ILE A 111 -2.59 -10.74 -12.51
N ALA A 112 -2.05 -11.91 -12.86
CA ALA A 112 -2.58 -13.20 -12.41
C ALA A 112 -2.25 -13.45 -10.92
N GLU A 113 -1.09 -13.01 -10.46
CA GLU A 113 -0.61 -13.10 -9.07
C GLU A 113 -1.18 -11.98 -8.17
N ARG A 114 -2.42 -11.55 -8.41
CA ARG A 114 -3.08 -10.52 -7.58
C ARG A 114 -3.21 -10.97 -6.13
N ALA A 115 -3.03 -10.00 -5.21
CA ALA A 115 -3.29 -10.25 -3.81
C ALA A 115 -4.77 -10.63 -3.58
N HIS A 116 -4.98 -11.66 -2.75
CA HIS A 116 -6.31 -12.08 -2.37
C HIS A 116 -7.03 -10.96 -1.59
N VAL A 117 -8.21 -10.57 -2.08
CA VAL A 117 -9.07 -9.59 -1.42
C VAL A 117 -10.01 -10.35 -0.47
N PRO A 118 -10.01 -10.03 0.84
CA PRO A 118 -10.93 -10.66 1.79
C PRO A 118 -12.40 -10.43 1.41
N THR A 119 -13.26 -11.41 1.66
CA THR A 119 -14.71 -11.34 1.37
C THR A 119 -15.44 -10.20 2.10
N THR A 120 -14.86 -9.70 3.19
CA THR A 120 -15.38 -8.56 3.98
C THR A 120 -14.94 -7.20 3.44
N ALA A 121 -14.14 -7.17 2.37
CA ALA A 121 -13.61 -5.96 1.77
C ALA A 121 -14.05 -5.83 0.30
N ARG A 122 -13.95 -4.60 -0.22
CA ARG A 122 -14.17 -4.30 -1.64
C ARG A 122 -12.95 -3.59 -2.22
N VAL A 123 -12.65 -3.89 -3.48
CA VAL A 123 -11.65 -3.13 -4.24
C VAL A 123 -12.26 -1.77 -4.58
N ILE A 124 -11.47 -0.72 -4.39
CA ILE A 124 -11.89 0.66 -4.70
C ILE A 124 -11.06 1.20 -5.85
N CYS A 125 -9.81 0.75 -5.91
CA CYS A 125 -8.90 1.06 -7.00
C CYS A 125 -7.76 0.04 -7.02
N GLU A 126 -7.36 -0.34 -8.21
CA GLU A 126 -6.16 -1.11 -8.51
C GLU A 126 -5.19 -0.22 -9.29
N ARG A 127 -3.89 -0.37 -8.99
CA ARG A 127 -2.81 0.30 -9.72
C ARG A 127 -1.85 -0.77 -10.24
N HIS A 128 -1.64 -0.79 -11.55
CA HIS A 128 -0.65 -1.64 -12.20
C HIS A 128 0.52 -0.78 -12.69
N ALA A 129 1.71 -1.11 -12.22
CA ALA A 129 2.92 -0.36 -12.52
C ALA A 129 4.06 -1.31 -12.90
N ILE A 130 4.71 -1.02 -14.02
CA ILE A 130 5.91 -1.70 -14.48
C ILE A 130 7.01 -0.67 -14.60
N SER A 131 8.15 -0.98 -13.99
CA SER A 131 9.35 -0.15 -14.03
C SER A 131 10.56 -0.98 -14.41
N VAL A 132 11.48 -0.38 -15.16
CA VAL A 132 12.78 -0.96 -15.47
C VAL A 132 13.83 -0.28 -14.62
N VAL A 133 14.57 -1.07 -13.86
CA VAL A 133 15.68 -0.61 -13.04
C VAL A 133 16.98 -0.96 -13.78
N PRO A 134 17.78 0.02 -14.23
CA PRO A 134 19.07 -0.26 -14.85
C PRO A 134 20.02 -0.90 -13.85
N VAL A 135 20.82 -1.87 -14.30
CA VAL A 135 21.86 -2.51 -13.50
C VAL A 135 23.16 -2.51 -14.28
N THR A 136 24.22 -2.00 -13.66
CA THR A 136 25.57 -2.07 -14.19
C THR A 136 26.41 -2.95 -13.30
N ARG A 137 26.86 -4.09 -13.81
CA ARG A 137 27.86 -4.92 -13.13
C ARG A 137 29.24 -4.40 -13.46
N VAL A 138 30.00 -4.04 -12.44
CA VAL A 138 31.41 -3.65 -12.59
C VAL A 138 32.26 -4.79 -12.06
N THR A 139 33.13 -5.33 -12.91
CA THR A 139 34.10 -6.35 -12.52
C THR A 139 35.49 -5.71 -12.52
N MET A 140 36.11 -5.64 -11.35
CA MET A 140 37.48 -5.19 -11.20
C MET A 140 38.39 -6.41 -11.11
N THR A 141 39.46 -6.40 -11.89
CA THR A 141 40.51 -7.42 -11.85
C THR A 141 41.80 -6.78 -11.36
N HIS A 142 42.40 -7.35 -10.33
CA HIS A 142 43.70 -6.93 -9.85
C HIS A 142 44.55 -8.16 -9.51
N ARG A 143 45.72 -8.26 -10.15
CA ARG A 143 46.60 -9.44 -10.10
C ARG A 143 45.83 -10.72 -10.48
N ARG A 144 45.62 -11.66 -9.53
CA ARG A 144 44.90 -12.93 -9.72
C ARG A 144 43.50 -12.94 -9.08
N SER A 145 43.03 -11.80 -8.58
CA SER A 145 41.73 -11.69 -7.91
C SER A 145 40.79 -10.83 -8.73
N SER A 146 39.55 -11.30 -8.88
CA SER A 146 38.46 -10.54 -9.46
C SER A 146 37.41 -10.24 -8.39
N PHE A 147 36.84 -9.05 -8.46
CA PHE A 147 35.76 -8.62 -7.59
C PHE A 147 34.67 -7.98 -8.43
N SER A 148 33.41 -8.25 -8.10
CA SER A 148 32.27 -7.66 -8.80
C SER A 148 31.34 -6.95 -7.82
N PHE A 149 30.85 -5.79 -8.23
CA PHE A 149 29.75 -5.10 -7.56
C PHE A 149 28.75 -4.59 -8.60
N TYR A 150 27.60 -4.15 -8.11
CA TYR A 150 26.47 -3.75 -8.93
C TYR A 150 26.09 -2.31 -8.61
N ILE A 151 25.93 -1.49 -9.63
CA ILE A 151 25.31 -0.16 -9.54
C ILE A 151 23.87 -0.33 -10.01
N ILE A 152 22.91 0.04 -9.16
CA ILE A 152 21.50 -0.28 -9.33
C ILE A 152 20.68 1.01 -9.34
N GLY A 153 19.82 1.13 -10.36
CA GLY A 153 18.90 2.23 -10.52
C GLY A 153 19.57 3.57 -10.81
N TYR A 154 18.74 4.61 -10.94
CA TYR A 154 19.22 5.97 -11.18
C TYR A 154 19.75 6.67 -9.93
N SER A 155 19.39 6.16 -8.74
CA SER A 155 19.98 6.59 -7.47
C SER A 155 21.44 6.14 -7.32
N ARG A 156 21.96 5.34 -8.26
CA ARG A 156 23.32 4.78 -8.26
C ARG A 156 23.63 4.04 -6.95
N GLU A 157 22.66 3.28 -6.45
CA GLU A 157 22.84 2.46 -5.25
C GLU A 157 23.82 1.32 -5.54
N VAL A 158 24.74 1.08 -4.60
CA VAL A 158 25.85 0.14 -4.82
C VAL A 158 25.60 -1.11 -3.99
N TYR A 159 25.43 -2.24 -4.68
CA TYR A 159 25.29 -3.54 -4.06
C TYR A 159 26.57 -4.35 -4.23
N LEU A 160 27.12 -4.77 -3.08
CA LEU A 160 28.31 -5.60 -2.99
C LEU A 160 27.84 -7.01 -2.62
N LYS A 161 28.06 -7.97 -3.53
CA LYS A 161 27.69 -9.37 -3.28
C LYS A 161 28.59 -10.01 -2.22
N ASP A 162 29.89 -9.72 -2.31
CA ASP A 162 30.93 -10.29 -1.46
C ASP A 162 31.68 -9.17 -0.71
N TYR A 163 32.38 -9.54 0.37
CA TYR A 163 33.19 -8.60 1.15
C TYR A 163 34.28 -7.96 0.28
N TYR A 164 34.48 -6.66 0.43
CA TYR A 164 35.50 -5.93 -0.32
C TYR A 164 36.89 -6.55 -0.10
N PRO A 165 37.64 -6.91 -1.17
CA PRO A 165 38.86 -7.73 -1.04
C PRO A 165 39.96 -7.09 -0.19
N SER A 166 40.01 -5.76 -0.10
CA SER A 166 41.00 -5.06 0.71
C SER A 166 40.41 -4.70 2.07
N ARG A 167 40.69 -5.53 3.09
CA ARG A 167 40.24 -5.31 4.48
C ARG A 167 40.99 -4.16 5.20
N PHE A 168 41.97 -3.54 4.54
CA PHE A 168 42.93 -2.62 5.14
C PHE A 168 42.99 -1.24 4.47
N CYS A 169 41.91 -0.82 3.80
CA CYS A 169 41.74 0.59 3.45
C CYS A 169 40.83 1.22 4.50
N TRP A 170 41.37 2.02 5.42
CA TRP A 170 40.62 2.70 6.49
C TRP A 170 39.70 3.81 5.92
N GLY A 171 38.83 3.48 4.96
CA GLY A 171 38.02 4.43 4.19
C GLY A 171 38.79 5.26 3.15
N LEU A 172 40.10 5.04 2.98
CA LEU A 172 40.99 5.90 2.18
C LEU A 172 41.43 5.31 0.83
N CYS A 173 40.75 4.29 0.32
CA CYS A 173 41.15 3.69 -0.96
C CYS A 173 40.64 4.53 -2.16
N PRO A 174 41.53 5.06 -3.04
CA PRO A 174 41.15 5.89 -4.20
C PRO A 174 40.24 5.17 -5.20
N CYS A 175 40.26 3.84 -5.18
CA CYS A 175 39.37 3.00 -5.98
C CYS A 175 37.89 3.04 -5.57
N LEU A 176 37.53 3.81 -4.52
CA LEU A 176 36.15 4.18 -4.18
C LEU A 176 35.93 5.71 -4.22
N GLU A 177 36.92 6.52 -4.62
CA GLU A 177 36.72 7.98 -4.73
C GLU A 177 35.75 8.34 -5.85
N TRP A 178 35.70 7.55 -6.93
CA TRP A 178 34.69 7.69 -7.98
C TRP A 178 33.30 7.18 -7.55
N LEU A 179 33.20 6.53 -6.38
CA LEU A 179 31.97 6.07 -5.74
C LEU A 179 31.38 7.11 -4.76
N LYS A 180 32.08 8.23 -4.51
CA LYS A 180 31.49 9.38 -3.80
C LYS A 180 30.46 10.06 -4.70
N ILE A 181 29.19 9.79 -4.42
CA ILE A 181 28.00 10.46 -4.96
C ILE A 181 27.31 11.14 -3.79
#